data_AF-A0A9R1AK54-F1
#
_entry.id   AF-A0A9R1AK54-F1
#
_cell.length_a   1.000
_cell.length_b   1.000
_cell.length_c   1.000
_cell.angle_alpha   90.00
_cell.angle_beta   90.00
_cell.angle_gamma   90.00
#
_symmetry.space_group_name_H-M   'P 1'
#
loop_
_entity.id
_entity.type
_entity.pdbx_description
1 polymer ?
#
loop_
_entity_poly.entity_id
_entity_poly.type
_entity_poly.pdbx_seq_one_letter_code
_entity_poly.pdbx_strand_id
1 'polypeptide(L)'
;MLQTYSSELAGKDFAYDGEKCLFTVGPLPQNNFEFTVIMEETSARAVGGSPGHESPGPGDKKRVKRSHLPKQFVVGISYAARIPLKSVALVLQGSDSDHAQDALRVLDIVLRQQQAKRYG
;
A
#
# COMPACT_ATOMS: atom_id res chain seq x y z
N MET A 1 -6.85 -5.62 9.78
CA MET A 1 -5.95 -6.80 9.72
C MET A 1 -4.65 -6.34 9.07
N LEU A 2 -3.68 -5.82 9.84
CA LEU A 2 -2.47 -5.17 9.29
C LEU A 2 -1.21 -5.47 10.12
N GLN A 3 -1.29 -6.46 11.01
CA GLN A 3 -0.32 -6.67 12.09
C GLN A 3 0.49 -7.97 11.95
N THR A 4 0.48 -8.59 10.77
CA THR A 4 1.11 -9.91 10.60
C THR A 4 2.63 -9.81 10.40
N TYR A 5 3.16 -8.68 9.92
CA TYR A 5 4.58 -8.56 9.52
C TYR A 5 5.36 -7.40 10.16
N SER A 6 4.83 -6.81 11.24
CA SER A 6 5.46 -5.65 11.87
C SER A 6 6.78 -5.99 12.57
N SER A 7 6.92 -7.21 13.11
CA SER A 7 8.12 -7.62 13.84
C SER A 7 9.32 -7.84 12.92
N GLU A 8 9.08 -8.36 11.72
CA GLU A 8 10.06 -8.61 10.67
C GLU A 8 10.68 -7.31 10.16
N LEU A 9 9.88 -6.23 10.12
CA LEU A 9 10.34 -4.88 9.81
C LEU A 9 10.83 -4.12 11.05
N ALA A 10 11.08 -4.81 12.17
CA ALA A 10 11.50 -4.23 13.45
C ALA A 10 10.61 -3.09 13.97
N GLY A 11 9.30 -3.19 13.74
CA GLY A 11 8.31 -2.20 14.16
C GLY A 11 8.44 -0.85 13.47
N LYS A 12 9.17 -0.77 12.34
CA LYS A 12 9.37 0.49 11.65
C LYS A 12 8.14 0.94 10.89
N ASP A 13 7.84 2.24 11.03
CA ASP A 13 6.95 2.92 10.13
C ASP A 13 7.57 3.05 8.74
N PHE A 14 6.72 2.89 7.73
CA PHE A 14 7.07 3.07 6.34
C PHE A 14 6.03 3.90 5.58
N ALA A 15 6.47 4.48 4.47
CA ALA A 15 5.63 5.08 3.45
C ALA A 15 5.78 4.29 2.15
N TYR A 16 4.66 4.10 1.45
CA TYR A 16 4.60 3.37 0.18
C TYR A 16 4.11 4.33 -0.91
N ASP A 17 4.74 4.28 -2.07
CA ASP A 17 4.41 5.15 -3.20
C ASP A 17 3.14 4.73 -3.96
N GLY A 18 2.59 3.55 -3.66
CA GLY A 18 1.45 2.97 -4.38
C GLY A 18 1.85 1.97 -5.46
N GLU A 19 3.14 1.80 -5.75
CA GLU A 19 3.66 0.94 -6.82
C GLU A 19 4.77 -0.02 -6.38
N LYS A 20 6.01 0.45 -6.25
CA LYS A 20 7.19 -0.42 -6.03
C LYS A 20 8.16 0.11 -4.99
N CYS A 21 8.02 1.36 -4.57
CA CYS A 21 8.96 1.96 -3.62
C CYS A 21 8.35 2.03 -2.22
N LEU A 22 9.09 1.49 -1.27
CA LEU A 22 8.81 1.59 0.16
C LEU A 22 9.96 2.31 0.84
N PHE A 23 9.64 3.29 1.68
CA PHE A 23 10.60 4.15 2.37
C PHE A 23 10.47 4.02 3.88
N THR A 24 11.59 3.93 4.57
CA THR A 24 11.68 3.83 6.03
C THR A 24 12.66 4.86 6.59
N VAL A 25 12.48 5.23 7.86
CA VAL A 25 13.48 6.04 8.57
C VAL A 25 14.58 5.12 9.09
N GLY A 26 15.74 5.18 8.43
CA GLY A 26 16.89 4.34 8.72
C GLY A 26 16.74 2.90 8.20
N PRO A 27 17.80 2.10 8.26
CA PRO A 27 17.84 0.76 7.64
C PRO A 27 16.86 -0.21 8.30
N LEU A 28 16.34 -1.16 7.52
CA LEU A 28 15.66 -2.35 8.04
C LEU A 28 16.68 -3.39 8.55
N PRO A 29 16.26 -4.40 9.33
CA PRO A 29 17.17 -5.42 9.87
C PRO A 29 17.89 -6.25 8.80
N GLN A 30 17.30 -6.36 7.60
CA GLN A 30 17.82 -7.11 6.47
C GLN A 30 17.63 -6.32 5.18
N ASN A 31 18.40 -6.68 4.15
CA ASN A 31 18.29 -6.05 2.84
C ASN A 31 17.21 -6.68 1.96
N ASN A 32 16.77 -7.91 2.25
CA ASN A 32 15.80 -8.63 1.43
C ASN A 32 14.78 -9.34 2.31
N PHE A 33 13.51 -9.27 1.93
CA PHE A 33 12.40 -9.94 2.58
C PHE A 33 11.49 -10.56 1.53
N GLU A 34 10.84 -11.66 1.89
CA GLU A 34 9.78 -12.27 1.10
C GLU A 34 8.60 -12.61 2.02
N PHE A 35 7.42 -12.12 1.67
CA PHE A 35 6.19 -12.31 2.43
C PHE A 35 5.14 -12.97 1.56
N THR A 36 4.36 -13.88 2.12
CA THR A 36 3.16 -14.39 1.48
C THR A 36 1.94 -13.66 2.03
N VAL A 37 1.30 -12.83 1.21
CA VAL A 37 0.11 -12.06 1.58
C VAL A 37 -1.12 -12.72 1.00
N ILE A 38 -2.08 -13.07 1.86
CA ILE A 38 -3.38 -13.61 1.45
C ILE A 38 -4.41 -12.50 1.58
N MET A 39 -5.06 -12.14 0.47
CA MET A 39 -6.08 -11.10 0.41
C MET A 39 -7.45 -11.73 0.19
N GLU A 40 -8.37 -11.52 1.14
CA GLU A 40 -9.77 -11.89 0.99
C GLU A 40 -10.54 -10.82 0.21
N GLU A 41 -11.35 -11.22 -0.76
CA GLU A 41 -12.11 -10.30 -1.60
C GLU A 41 -13.43 -9.93 -0.89
N THR A 42 -13.45 -8.87 -0.08
CA THR A 42 -14.69 -8.33 0.52
C THR A 42 -15.57 -7.75 -0.58
N SER A 43 -16.63 -8.46 -0.96
CA SER A 43 -17.57 -7.98 -1.96
C SER A 43 -18.40 -6.82 -1.44
N ALA A 44 -18.11 -5.60 -1.87
CA ALA A 44 -19.03 -4.48 -1.77
C ALA A 44 -20.17 -4.65 -2.77
N ARG A 45 -21.17 -5.51 -2.46
CA ARG A 45 -22.48 -5.49 -3.14
C ARG A 45 -23.59 -5.91 -2.18
N ALA A 46 -24.15 -4.95 -1.45
CA ALA A 46 -25.52 -5.02 -0.95
C ALA A 46 -26.03 -3.67 -0.39
N VAL A 47 -25.96 -2.57 -1.15
CA VAL A 47 -26.88 -1.44 -0.92
C VAL A 47 -27.36 -0.94 -2.27
N GLY A 48 -28.53 -1.42 -2.65
CA GLY A 48 -29.20 -1.11 -3.90
C GLY A 48 -30.49 -1.91 -4.01
N GLY A 49 -31.26 -1.94 -2.92
CA GLY A 49 -32.63 -2.43 -2.93
C GLY A 49 -33.53 -1.33 -3.45
N SER A 50 -34.10 -1.53 -4.64
CA SER A 50 -35.30 -0.83 -5.09
C SER A 50 -36.37 -1.89 -5.38
N PRO A 51 -37.58 -1.79 -4.81
CA PRO A 51 -38.65 -2.74 -5.08
C PRO A 51 -39.33 -2.34 -6.41
N GLY A 52 -38.84 -2.90 -7.51
CA GLY A 52 -39.43 -2.77 -8.84
C GLY A 52 -40.13 -4.06 -9.23
N HIS A 53 -41.42 -3.94 -9.53
CA HIS A 53 -42.40 -4.97 -9.79
C HIS A 53 -42.15 -5.77 -11.08
N GLU A 54 -41.86 -7.08 -11.00
CA GLU A 54 -42.09 -8.04 -12.10
C GLU A 54 -41.97 -9.51 -11.63
N SER A 55 -42.96 -10.32 -12.02
CA SER A 55 -43.28 -11.67 -11.54
C SER A 55 -42.17 -12.73 -11.72
N PRO A 56 -42.06 -13.74 -10.82
CA PRO A 56 -41.06 -14.79 -10.96
C PRO A 56 -41.54 -15.91 -11.88
N GLY A 57 -40.91 -16.05 -13.05
CA GLY A 57 -41.00 -17.25 -13.88
C GLY A 57 -40.20 -18.42 -13.29
N PRO A 58 -40.56 -19.69 -13.57
CA PRO A 58 -39.89 -20.87 -13.02
C PRO A 58 -38.59 -21.14 -13.79
N GLY A 59 -37.54 -20.39 -13.46
CA GLY A 59 -36.19 -20.53 -14.02
C GLY A 59 -35.15 -20.32 -12.95
N ASP A 60 -35.39 -20.93 -11.79
CA ASP A 60 -34.68 -20.65 -10.56
C ASP A 60 -33.31 -21.35 -10.51
N LYS A 61 -32.32 -20.62 -9.96
CA LYS A 61 -31.04 -21.11 -9.40
C LYS A 61 -29.89 -21.43 -10.37
N LYS A 62 -29.37 -20.40 -11.03
CA LYS A 62 -27.91 -20.24 -11.16
C LYS A 62 -27.47 -18.87 -10.66
N ARG A 63 -27.69 -18.60 -9.38
CA ARG A 63 -26.86 -17.63 -8.63
C ARG A 63 -25.46 -18.23 -8.63
N VAL A 64 -24.65 -17.87 -9.63
CA VAL A 64 -23.22 -18.16 -9.65
C VAL A 64 -22.68 -17.60 -8.35
N LYS A 65 -22.44 -18.50 -7.41
CA LYS A 65 -21.74 -18.27 -6.16
C LYS A 65 -20.35 -17.84 -6.64
N ARG A 66 -20.13 -16.53 -6.85
CA ARG A 66 -18.78 -16.03 -7.11
C ARG A 66 -18.02 -16.42 -5.86
N SER A 67 -17.20 -17.46 -5.97
CA SER A 67 -16.40 -17.90 -4.86
C SER A 67 -15.43 -16.77 -4.59
N HIS A 68 -15.64 -16.08 -3.47
CA HIS A 68 -14.73 -15.07 -2.94
C HIS A 68 -13.47 -15.77 -2.42
N LEU A 69 -12.76 -16.47 -3.32
CA LEU A 69 -11.57 -17.22 -2.97
C LEU A 69 -10.48 -16.22 -2.59
N PRO A 70 -9.80 -16.45 -1.46
CA PRO A 70 -8.65 -15.64 -1.10
C PRO A 70 -7.59 -15.74 -2.20
N LYS A 71 -7.01 -14.60 -2.57
CA LYS A 71 -5.88 -14.52 -3.51
C LYS A 71 -4.60 -14.47 -2.72
N GLN A 72 -3.64 -15.32 -3.07
CA GLN A 72 -2.31 -15.33 -2.48
C GLN A 72 -1.34 -14.55 -3.37
N PHE A 73 -0.53 -13.70 -2.75
CA PHE A 73 0.52 -12.90 -3.37
C PHE A 73 1.84 -13.18 -2.68
N VAL A 74 2.92 -13.28 -3.45
CA VAL A 74 4.29 -13.27 -2.91
C VAL A 74 4.83 -11.86 -3.10
N VAL A 75 5.19 -11.21 -2.00
CA VAL A 75 5.66 -9.82 -1.94
C VAL A 75 7.13 -9.83 -1.53
N GLY A 76 8.00 -9.43 -2.45
CA GLY A 76 9.42 -9.24 -2.17
C GLY A 76 9.72 -7.78 -1.84
N ILE A 77 10.56 -7.53 -0.84
CA ILE A 77 11.13 -6.21 -0.54
C ILE A 77 12.65 -6.34 -0.61
N SER A 78 13.30 -5.53 -1.45
CA SER A 78 14.76 -5.47 -1.56
C SER A 78 15.27 -4.04 -1.36
N TYR A 79 16.40 -3.91 -0.68
CA TYR A 79 17.08 -2.63 -0.47
C TYR A 79 17.58 -2.10 -1.82
N ALA A 80 17.07 -0.95 -2.22
CA ALA A 80 17.46 -0.30 -3.46
C ALA A 80 18.56 0.75 -3.25
N ALA A 81 18.30 1.76 -2.42
CA ALA A 81 19.20 2.88 -2.22
C ALA A 81 18.90 3.65 -0.92
N ARG A 82 19.86 4.50 -0.53
CA ARG A 82 19.69 5.50 0.52
C ARG A 82 19.57 6.87 -0.10
N ILE A 83 18.53 7.61 0.25
CA ILE A 83 18.29 8.96 -0.24
C ILE A 83 18.74 9.97 0.83
N PRO A 84 19.76 10.80 0.58
CA PRO A 84 20.27 11.75 1.56
C PRO A 84 19.37 12.99 1.66
N LEU A 85 18.55 13.08 2.72
CA LEU A 85 17.70 14.27 2.95
C LEU A 85 18.47 15.58 3.14
N LYS A 86 19.77 15.51 3.50
CA LYS A 86 20.65 16.69 3.61
C LYS A 86 20.74 17.46 2.29
N SER A 87 20.55 16.79 1.15
CA SER A 87 20.53 17.43 -0.18
C SER A 87 19.47 18.51 -0.31
N VAL A 88 18.32 18.38 0.38
CA VAL A 88 17.30 19.44 0.40
C VAL A 88 17.84 20.70 1.09
N ALA A 89 18.51 20.55 2.23
CA ALA A 89 19.10 21.68 2.94
C ALA A 89 20.20 22.39 2.13
N LEU A 90 21.00 21.64 1.36
CA LEU A 90 22.02 22.21 0.47
C LEU A 90 21.41 23.05 -0.64
N VAL A 91 20.33 22.56 -1.28
CA VAL A 91 19.61 23.32 -2.32
C VAL A 91 18.95 24.57 -1.76
N LEU A 92 18.38 24.50 -0.56
CA LEU A 92 17.82 25.69 0.10
C LEU A 92 18.89 26.75 0.44
N GLN A 93 20.16 26.36 0.56
CA GLN A 93 21.30 27.26 0.75
C GLN A 93 21.89 27.77 -0.59
N GLY A 94 21.27 27.45 -1.72
CA GLY A 94 21.72 27.85 -3.05
C GLY A 94 22.83 27.00 -3.63
N SER A 95 23.10 25.82 -3.05
CA SER A 95 24.06 24.85 -3.60
C SER A 95 23.36 23.83 -4.50
N ASP A 96 24.00 23.36 -5.55
CA ASP A 96 23.46 22.27 -6.37
C ASP A 96 23.59 20.92 -5.65
N SER A 97 22.58 20.05 -5.77
CA SER A 97 22.65 18.67 -5.28
C SER A 97 21.79 17.71 -6.11
N ASP A 98 22.44 16.69 -6.66
CA ASP A 98 21.82 15.70 -7.56
C ASP A 98 20.68 14.90 -6.90
N HIS A 99 20.70 14.75 -5.57
CA HIS A 99 19.70 13.96 -4.83
C HIS A 99 18.53 14.78 -4.26
N ALA A 100 18.52 16.09 -4.47
CA ALA A 100 17.48 16.93 -3.86
C ALA A 100 16.08 16.61 -4.38
N GLN A 101 15.93 16.30 -5.68
CA GLN A 101 14.66 15.93 -6.27
C GLN A 101 14.12 14.61 -5.70
N ASP A 102 14.97 13.60 -5.57
CA ASP A 102 14.58 12.32 -4.97
C ASP A 102 14.21 12.49 -3.50
N ALA A 103 14.96 13.30 -2.76
CA ALA A 103 14.65 13.61 -1.37
C ALA A 103 13.29 14.34 -1.23
N LEU A 104 12.99 15.31 -2.09
CA LEU A 104 11.70 15.99 -2.11
C LEU A 104 10.55 15.04 -2.46
N ARG A 105 10.75 14.12 -3.41
CA ARG A 105 9.75 13.10 -3.77
C ARG A 105 9.42 12.20 -2.58
N VAL A 106 10.45 11.74 -1.84
CA VAL A 106 10.23 10.93 -0.64
C VAL A 106 9.44 11.68 0.41
N LEU A 107 9.75 12.97 0.63
CA LEU A 107 9.01 13.80 1.59
C LEU A 107 7.54 13.95 1.19
N ASP A 108 7.25 14.19 -0.09
CA ASP A 108 5.87 14.26 -0.60
C ASP A 108 5.10 12.95 -0.38
N ILE A 109 5.72 11.80 -0.70
CA ILE A 109 5.12 10.47 -0.48
C ILE A 109 4.80 10.24 1.00
N VAL A 110 5.74 10.56 1.90
CA VAL A 110 5.54 10.41 3.35
C VAL A 110 4.37 11.29 3.83
N LEU A 111 4.30 12.54 3.39
CA LEU A 111 3.21 13.46 3.76
C LEU A 111 1.85 12.99 3.25
N ARG A 112 1.77 12.52 2.00
CA ARG A 112 0.54 11.94 1.44
C ARG A 112 0.09 10.69 2.21
N GLN A 113 1.03 9.80 2.53
CA GLN A 113 0.73 8.61 3.33
C GLN A 113 0.19 8.96 4.72
N GLN A 114 0.75 9.99 5.37
CA GLN A 114 0.26 10.47 6.66
C GLN A 114 -1.16 11.04 6.55
N GLN A 115 -1.46 11.82 5.51
CA GLN A 115 -2.80 12.34 5.27
C GLN A 115 -3.80 11.21 5.02
N ALA A 116 -3.45 10.23 4.18
CA ALA A 116 -4.29 9.07 3.91
C ALA A 116 -4.57 8.25 5.19
N LYS A 117 -3.58 8.08 6.08
CA LYS A 117 -3.79 7.39 7.37
C LYS A 117 -4.70 8.18 8.33
N ARG A 118 -4.73 9.52 8.24
CA ARG A 118 -5.53 10.37 9.11
C ARG A 118 -6.98 10.53 8.65
N TYR A 119 -7.23 10.44 7.35
CA TYR A 119 -8.54 10.75 6.76
C TYR A 119 -9.14 9.63 5.90
N GLY A 120 -8.46 8.49 5.76
CA GLY A 120 -8.89 7.33 4.97
C GLY A 120 -9.41 6.17 5.79
#